data_AF-A0A940GKI3-F1
#
_entry.id   AF-A0A940GKI3-F1
#
_cell.length_a   1.000
_cell.length_b   1.000
_cell.length_c   1.000
_cell.angle_alpha   90.00
_cell.angle_beta   90.00
_cell.angle_gamma   90.00
#
_symmetry.space_group_name_H-M   'P 1'
#
loop_
_entity.id
_entity.type
_entity.pdbx_description
1 polymer ?
#
loop_
_entity_poly.entity_id
_entity_poly.type
_entity_poly.pdbx_seq_one_letter_code
_entity_poly.pdbx_strand_id
1 'polypeptide(L)'
;MNKILLGTFGLAAALAFSAGASAQMHHDGHRGPPPKVWKDNYGSWDAGWGARPAAPPRFWTRKGDWYRHVHACQVKYRATYNPRTDTYRLGKRVVRCKL
;
A
#
# COMPACT_ATOMS: atom_id res chain seq x y z
N MET A 1 6.00 41.80 32.50
CA MET A 1 6.28 43.16 31.98
C MET A 1 7.30 43.05 30.85
N ASN A 2 7.09 43.84 29.80
CA ASN A 2 7.98 44.11 28.65
C ASN A 2 7.89 43.14 27.47
N LYS A 3 7.80 43.56 26.20
CA LYS A 3 7.48 44.84 25.52
C LYS A 3 7.35 44.45 24.03
N ILE A 4 6.31 44.93 23.36
CA ILE A 4 6.12 44.82 21.91
C ILE A 4 7.05 45.84 21.23
N LEU A 5 7.81 45.43 20.22
CA LEU A 5 8.51 46.28 19.23
C LEU A 5 8.43 45.54 17.88
N LEU A 6 7.56 45.93 16.95
CA LEU A 6 7.68 47.00 15.94
C LEU A 6 8.76 46.77 14.87
N GLY A 7 8.29 46.72 13.62
CA GLY A 7 9.07 47.00 12.40
C GLY A 7 9.70 45.75 11.80
N THR A 8 9.58 45.44 10.51
CA THR A 8 9.41 46.31 9.34
C THR A 8 8.83 45.48 8.19
N PHE A 9 7.87 46.06 7.48
CA PHE A 9 7.42 45.58 6.17
C PHE A 9 8.55 45.86 5.16
N GLY A 10 9.36 44.84 4.87
CA GLY A 10 10.31 44.84 3.76
C GLY A 10 9.75 44.03 2.60
N LEU A 11 8.95 44.68 1.75
CA LEU A 11 8.48 44.12 0.49
C LEU A 11 9.64 44.25 -0.53
N ALA A 12 10.28 43.13 -0.88
CA ALA A 12 11.16 43.06 -2.04
C ALA A 12 10.87 41.76 -2.79
N ALA A 13 9.89 41.83 -3.70
CA ALA A 13 9.64 40.80 -4.69
C ALA A 13 10.72 40.88 -5.78
N ALA A 14 11.82 40.16 -5.61
CA ALA A 14 12.76 39.91 -6.69
C ALA A 14 12.27 38.68 -7.49
N LEU A 15 11.47 38.94 -8.53
CA LEU A 15 11.11 37.94 -9.53
C LEU A 15 12.33 37.67 -10.43
N ALA A 16 13.26 36.85 -9.96
CA ALA A 16 14.27 36.25 -10.82
C ALA A 16 13.61 35.09 -11.57
N PHE A 17 13.07 35.38 -12.76
CA PHE A 17 12.71 34.35 -13.74
C PHE A 17 14.00 33.78 -14.32
N SER A 18 14.62 32.86 -13.57
CA SER A 18 15.62 31.96 -14.11
C SER A 18 14.92 31.09 -15.15
N ALA A 19 15.22 31.30 -16.43
CA ALA A 19 14.83 30.43 -17.52
C ALA A 19 15.42 29.03 -17.27
N GLY A 20 14.67 28.20 -16.54
CA GLY A 20 14.97 26.79 -16.39
C GLY A 20 14.75 26.11 -17.73
N ALA A 21 15.81 25.98 -18.53
CA ALA A 21 15.87 24.97 -19.57
C ALA A 21 15.90 23.61 -18.89
N SER A 22 14.72 23.11 -18.48
CA SER A 22 14.54 21.72 -18.11
C SER A 22 14.63 20.91 -19.42
N ALA A 23 15.86 20.57 -19.78
CA ALA A 23 16.13 19.42 -20.62
C ALA A 23 15.28 18.28 -20.08
N GLN A 24 14.23 17.92 -20.81
CA GLN A 24 13.38 16.77 -20.53
C GLN A 24 14.24 15.56 -20.84
N MET A 25 15.10 15.21 -19.87
CA MET A 25 15.89 14.01 -19.87
C MET A 25 14.88 12.86 -19.94
N HIS A 26 14.89 12.20 -21.09
CA HIS A 26 14.12 11.01 -21.38
C HIS A 26 14.49 9.98 -20.32
N HIS A 27 13.64 9.82 -19.31
CA HIS A 27 13.77 8.70 -18.39
C HIS A 27 13.38 7.45 -19.16
N ASP A 28 14.36 6.81 -19.79
CA ASP A 28 14.29 5.40 -20.12
C ASP A 28 14.19 4.65 -18.79
N GLY A 29 12.95 4.50 -18.35
CA GLY A 29 12.61 3.72 -17.19
C GLY A 29 13.03 2.29 -17.48
N HIS A 30 14.20 1.90 -16.97
CA HIS A 30 14.49 0.52 -16.61
C HIS A 30 13.46 0.11 -15.55
N ARG A 31 12.22 -0.10 -16.00
CA ARG A 31 11.18 -0.82 -15.29
C ARG A 31 11.76 -2.22 -15.19
N GLY A 32 12.29 -2.55 -14.01
CA GLY A 32 12.66 -3.93 -13.70
C GLY A 32 11.54 -4.88 -14.12
N PRO A 33 11.86 -6.18 -14.29
CA PRO A 33 10.87 -7.15 -14.74
C PRO A 33 9.57 -6.97 -13.94
N PRO A 34 8.40 -7.01 -14.59
CA PRO A 34 7.13 -6.76 -13.93
C PRO A 34 7.04 -7.62 -12.67
N PRO A 35 6.41 -7.12 -11.58
CA PRO A 35 6.24 -7.88 -10.36
C PRO A 35 5.68 -9.26 -10.73
N LYS A 36 6.31 -10.32 -10.22
CA LYS A 36 5.90 -11.67 -10.56
C LYS A 36 4.48 -11.87 -10.02
N VAL A 37 3.52 -12.05 -10.93
CA VAL A 37 2.16 -12.41 -10.57
C VAL A 37 2.02 -13.92 -10.72
N TRP A 38 1.72 -14.61 -9.62
CA TRP A 38 1.37 -16.03 -9.65
C TRP A 38 -0.13 -16.17 -9.89
N LYS A 39 -0.53 -16.96 -10.88
CA LYS A 39 -1.93 -17.17 -11.22
C LYS A 39 -2.26 -18.66 -11.16
N ASP A 40 -3.28 -19.00 -10.40
CA ASP A 40 -3.77 -20.38 -10.27
C ASP A 40 -5.30 -20.42 -10.02
N ASN A 41 -5.82 -21.58 -9.60
CA ASN A 41 -7.25 -21.79 -9.31
C ASN A 41 -7.78 -20.90 -8.17
N TYR A 42 -6.89 -20.25 -7.42
CA TYR A 42 -7.20 -19.40 -6.28
C TYR A 42 -7.14 -17.89 -6.61
N GLY A 43 -6.88 -17.56 -7.88
CA GLY A 43 -6.82 -16.21 -8.40
C GLY A 43 -5.40 -15.79 -8.77
N SER A 44 -5.16 -14.48 -8.76
CA SER A 44 -3.84 -13.89 -8.98
C SER A 44 -3.25 -13.39 -7.65
N TRP A 45 -2.03 -13.80 -7.32
CA TRP A 45 -1.24 -13.30 -6.22
C TRP A 45 -0.08 -12.45 -6.73
N ASP A 46 0.00 -11.20 -6.29
CA ASP A 46 1.13 -10.32 -6.57
C ASP A 46 2.27 -10.59 -5.58
N ALA A 47 3.48 -10.84 -6.07
CA ALA A 47 4.65 -11.06 -5.21
C ALA A 47 4.95 -9.87 -4.27
N GLY A 48 4.51 -8.65 -4.61
CA GLY A 48 4.59 -7.46 -3.77
C GLY A 48 3.70 -7.50 -2.52
N TRP A 49 2.70 -8.38 -2.46
CA TRP A 49 1.87 -8.59 -1.26
C TRP A 49 2.56 -9.49 -0.21
N GLY A 50 3.69 -10.09 -0.57
CA GLY A 50 4.48 -10.95 0.30
C GLY A 50 4.37 -12.43 -0.06
N ALA A 51 4.65 -13.29 0.92
CA ALA A 51 4.65 -14.74 0.73
C ALA A 51 3.24 -15.23 0.35
N ARG A 52 3.19 -16.05 -0.71
CA ARG A 52 1.94 -16.62 -1.21
C ARG A 52 1.26 -17.46 -0.12
N PRO A 53 -0.02 -17.21 0.19
CA PRO A 53 -0.73 -18.00 1.19
C PRO A 53 -0.99 -19.42 0.68
N ALA A 54 -1.24 -20.34 1.62
CA ALA A 54 -1.63 -21.71 1.32
C ALA A 54 -3.01 -21.78 0.62
N ALA A 55 -3.41 -22.99 0.24
CA ALA A 55 -4.74 -23.25 -0.29
C ALA A 55 -5.85 -22.76 0.69
N PRO A 56 -7.02 -22.34 0.17
CA PRO A 56 -8.10 -21.83 0.99
C PRO A 56 -8.64 -22.90 1.96
N PRO A 57 -9.15 -22.50 3.14
CA PRO A 57 -9.83 -23.41 4.06
C PRO A 57 -11.02 -24.14 3.41
N ARG A 58 -11.38 -25.32 3.92
CA ARG A 58 -12.45 -26.16 3.34
C ARG A 58 -13.82 -25.47 3.21
N PHE A 59 -14.11 -24.47 4.04
CA PHE A 59 -15.37 -23.74 4.00
C PHE A 59 -15.43 -22.64 2.93
N TRP A 60 -14.30 -22.31 2.30
CA TRP A 60 -14.23 -21.28 1.28
C TRP A 60 -14.77 -21.80 -0.06
N THR A 61 -15.81 -21.15 -0.56
CA THR A 61 -16.51 -21.57 -1.79
C THR A 61 -16.04 -20.82 -3.03
N ARG A 62 -15.56 -19.58 -2.88
CA ARG A 62 -15.17 -18.69 -4.00
C ARG A 62 -13.71 -18.86 -4.38
N LYS A 63 -13.32 -20.06 -4.82
CA LYS A 63 -11.90 -20.44 -5.00
C LYS A 63 -11.08 -19.36 -5.73
N GLY A 64 -11.51 -18.88 -6.90
CA GLY A 64 -10.79 -17.88 -7.70
C GLY A 64 -10.60 -16.49 -7.07
N ASP A 65 -11.25 -16.19 -5.94
CA ASP A 65 -11.15 -14.92 -5.22
C ASP A 65 -10.31 -15.01 -3.93
N TRP A 66 -9.76 -16.19 -3.62
CA TRP A 66 -9.04 -16.43 -2.36
C TRP A 66 -7.87 -15.47 -2.16
N TYR A 67 -7.04 -15.26 -3.19
CA TYR A 67 -5.89 -14.37 -3.10
C TYR A 67 -6.26 -12.90 -2.90
N ARG A 68 -7.32 -12.43 -3.57
CA ARG A 68 -7.85 -11.08 -3.37
C ARG A 68 -8.37 -10.90 -1.94
N HIS A 69 -9.07 -11.90 -1.41
CA HIS A 69 -9.61 -11.90 -0.05
C HIS A 69 -8.48 -11.87 1.01
N VAL A 70 -7.49 -12.76 0.89
CA VAL A 70 -6.35 -12.81 1.82
C VAL A 70 -5.64 -11.47 1.88
N HIS A 71 -5.32 -10.88 0.73
CA HIS A 71 -4.67 -9.58 0.68
C HIS A 71 -5.54 -8.48 1.32
N ALA A 72 -6.84 -8.45 1.04
CA ALA A 72 -7.74 -7.49 1.67
C ALA A 72 -7.79 -7.64 3.20
N CYS A 73 -7.87 -8.87 3.73
CA CYS A 73 -7.84 -9.13 5.17
C CYS A 73 -6.46 -8.81 5.78
N GLN A 74 -5.36 -9.07 5.07
CA GLN A 74 -4.01 -8.68 5.49
C GLN A 74 -3.86 -7.16 5.59
N VAL A 75 -4.31 -6.39 4.59
CA VAL A 75 -4.24 -4.92 4.62
C VAL A 75 -5.09 -4.35 5.76
N LYS A 76 -6.26 -4.95 6.02
CA LYS A 76 -7.21 -4.49 7.04
C LYS A 76 -6.79 -4.81 8.47
N TYR A 77 -6.37 -6.06 8.73
CA TYR A 77 -6.11 -6.56 10.08
C TYR A 77 -4.63 -6.76 10.39
N ARG A 78 -3.76 -6.71 9.36
CA ARG A 78 -2.30 -6.68 9.44
C ARG A 78 -1.73 -7.74 10.39
N ALA A 79 -1.29 -7.31 11.57
CA ALA A 79 -0.60 -8.13 12.56
C ALA A 79 -1.47 -9.23 13.18
N THR A 80 -2.79 -9.16 13.06
CA THR A 80 -3.68 -10.12 13.73
C THR A 80 -4.28 -11.16 12.79
N TYR A 81 -4.09 -11.02 11.48
CA TYR A 81 -4.68 -11.92 10.49
C TYR A 81 -3.86 -13.18 10.27
N ASN A 82 -4.54 -14.33 10.26
CA ASN A 82 -3.98 -15.62 9.93
C ASN A 82 -4.61 -16.16 8.64
N PRO A 83 -3.87 -16.18 7.52
CA PRO A 83 -4.39 -16.65 6.23
C PRO A 83 -4.64 -18.16 6.20
N ARG A 84 -4.05 -18.97 7.10
CA ARG A 84 -4.25 -20.42 7.13
C ARG A 84 -5.66 -20.80 7.59
N THR A 85 -6.21 -20.04 8.53
CA THR A 85 -7.53 -20.28 9.12
C THR A 85 -8.56 -19.26 8.67
N ASP A 86 -8.14 -18.26 7.90
CA ASP A 86 -8.93 -17.09 7.54
C ASP A 86 -9.59 -16.42 8.76
N THR A 87 -8.76 -16.15 9.78
CA THR A 87 -9.21 -15.54 11.03
C THR A 87 -8.32 -14.39 11.46
N TYR A 88 -8.88 -13.41 12.16
CA TYR A 88 -8.11 -12.36 12.82
C TYR A 88 -8.46 -12.25 14.30
N ARG A 89 -7.56 -11.64 15.09
CA ARG A 89 -7.83 -11.32 16.49
C ARG A 89 -8.55 -9.98 16.61
N LEU A 90 -9.67 -9.99 17.33
CA LEU A 90 -10.43 -8.82 17.75
C LEU A 90 -10.44 -8.78 19.28
N GLY A 91 -9.47 -8.07 19.86
CA GLY A 91 -9.21 -8.10 21.30
C GLY A 91 -8.84 -9.51 21.77
N LYS A 92 -9.64 -10.08 22.70
CA LYS A 92 -9.45 -11.44 23.22
C LYS A 92 -10.09 -12.54 22.37
N ARG A 93 -10.81 -12.19 21.30
CA ARG A 93 -11.55 -13.14 20.46
C ARG A 93 -10.85 -13.38 19.14
N VAL A 94 -10.93 -14.60 18.63
CA VAL A 94 -10.54 -14.96 17.26
C VAL A 94 -11.82 -15.06 16.43
N VAL A 95 -11.89 -14.29 15.35
CA VAL A 95 -13.07 -14.21 14.49
C VAL A 95 -12.68 -14.49 13.04
N ARG A 96 -13.60 -15.07 12.26
CA ARG A 96 -13.39 -15.35 10.83
C ARG A 96 -13.47 -14.06 10.00
N CYS A 97 -12.64 -13.95 8.97
CA CYS A 97 -12.80 -12.88 7.97
C CYS A 97 -14.06 -13.17 7.14
N LYS A 98 -14.80 -12.13 6.76
CA LYS A 98 -16.01 -12.23 5.91
C LYS A 98 -16.01 -11.20 4.77
N LEU A 99 -14.83 -10.65 4.47
CA LEU A 99 -14.61 -9.67 3.41
C LEU A 99 -14.86 -10.27 2.02
#